data_AF-A0A353BFB4-F1
#
_entry.id   AF-A0A353BFB4-F1
#
_cell.length_a   1.000
_cell.length_b   1.000
_cell.length_c   1.000
_cell.angle_alpha   90.00
_cell.angle_beta   90.00
_cell.angle_gamma   90.00
#
_symmetry.space_group_name_H-M   'P 1'
#
loop_
_entity.id
_entity.type
_entity.pdbx_description
1 polymer ?
#
loop_
_entity_poly.entity_id
_entity_poly.type
_entity_poly.pdbx_seq_one_letter_code
_entity_poly.pdbx_strand_id
1 'polypeptide(L)' 'MFGLGTTELLIFMGVIVLLFGGARLPSLMRNLGRSANEFKAGLKEPVDDSAAKENIEEEEAKS' A
#
# COMPACT_ATOMS: atom_id res chain seq x y z
N MET A 1 7.29 32.22 14.05
CA MET A 1 6.11 31.95 14.91
C MET A 1 4.99 31.34 14.07
N PHE A 2 5.18 30.14 13.53
CA PHE A 2 4.13 29.40 12.80
C PHE A 2 4.35 27.91 13.04
N GLY A 3 4.11 27.48 14.27
CA GLY A 3 3.93 26.06 14.57
C GLY A 3 2.45 25.77 14.37
N LEU A 4 2.12 24.84 13.48
CA LEU A 4 0.78 24.29 13.41
C LEU A 4 0.45 23.73 14.80
N GLY A 5 -0.43 24.42 15.51
CA GLY A 5 -0.88 23.99 16.81
C GLY A 5 -1.74 22.75 16.68
N THR A 6 -1.87 22.03 17.79
CA THR A 6 -2.80 20.89 17.90
C THR A 6 -4.23 21.30 17.54
N THR A 7 -4.62 22.54 17.83
CA THR A 7 -5.93 23.11 17.47
C THR A 7 -6.10 23.23 15.96
N GLU A 8 -5.14 23.82 15.23
CA GLU A 8 -5.24 23.94 13.76
C GLU A 8 -5.30 22.57 13.09
N LEU A 9 -4.49 21.60 13.57
CA LEU A 9 -4.51 20.23 13.05
C LEU A 9 -5.89 19.57 13.25
N LEU A 10 -6.52 19.77 14.41
CA LEU A 10 -7.86 19.25 14.71
C LEU A 10 -8.93 19.85 13.80
N ILE A 11 -8.87 21.15 13.54
CA ILE A 11 -9.80 21.83 12.62
C ILE A 11 -9.62 21.26 11.21
N PHE A 12 -8.39 21.11 10.73
CA PHE A 12 -8.11 20.56 9.40
C PHE A 12 -8.58 19.11 9.28
N MET A 13 -8.35 18.30 10.31
CA MET A 13 -8.87 16.94 10.41
C MET A 13 -10.40 16.92 10.36
N GLY A 14 -11.06 17.84 11.07
CA GLY A 14 -12.51 18.00 11.06
C GLY A 14 -13.05 18.32 9.67
N VAL A 15 -12.41 19.23 8.93
CA VAL A 15 -12.79 19.56 7.54
C VAL A 15 -12.66 18.36 6.62
N ILE A 16 -11.56 17.62 6.70
CA ILE A 16 -11.34 16.40 5.92
C ILE A 16 -12.44 15.36 6.23
N VAL A 17 -12.77 15.16 7.51
CA VAL A 17 -13.84 14.24 7.92
C VAL A 17 -15.21 14.72 7.44
N LEU A 18 -15.48 16.02 7.37
CA LEU A 18 -16.73 16.58 6.82
C LEU A 18 -16.86 16.33 5.31
N LEU A 19 -15.77 16.49 4.56
CA LEU A 19 -15.77 16.31 3.10
C LEU A 19 -15.87 14.83 2.69
N PHE A 20 -15.12 13.97 3.36
CA PHE A 20 -15.02 12.55 3.00
C PHE A 20 -15.94 11.66 3.84
N GLY A 21 -16.38 12.11 5.01
CA GLY A 21 -17.08 11.30 5.99
C GLY A 21 -16.14 10.41 6.82
N GLY A 22 -16.48 10.20 8.10
CA GLY A 22 -15.66 9.42 9.03
C GLY A 22 -15.39 7.97 8.61
N ALA A 23 -16.20 7.39 7.72
CA ALA A 23 -16.04 6.03 7.22
C ALA A 23 -15.09 5.91 6.02
N ARG A 24 -14.95 6.96 5.20
CA ARG A 24 -14.12 6.90 3.97
C ARG A 24 -12.64 7.01 4.28
N LEU A 25 -12.26 7.91 5.19
CA LEU A 25 -10.86 8.15 5.54
C LEU A 25 -10.11 6.87 5.99
N PRO A 26 -10.66 6.06 6.92
CA PRO A 26 -10.02 4.81 7.34
C PRO A 26 -9.97 3.77 6.22
N SER A 27 -10.98 3.71 5.35
CA SER A 27 -11.02 2.77 4.23
C SER A 27 -9.93 3.08 3.20
N LEU A 28 -9.71 4.36 2.88
CA LEU A 28 -8.67 4.81 1.97
C LEU A 28 -7.27 4.55 2.54
N MET A 29 -7.05 4.87 3.82
CA MET A 29 -5.80 4.56 4.50
C MET A 29 -5.51 3.06 4.52
N ARG A 30 -6.52 2.22 4.76
CA ARG A 30 -6.34 0.77 4.80
C ARG A 30 -5.99 0.19 3.43
N ASN A 31 -6.64 0.67 2.37
CA ASN A 31 -6.34 0.24 1.00
C ASN A 31 -4.95 0.71 0.55
N LEU A 32 -4.60 1.97 0.82
CA LEU A 32 -3.27 2.53 0.54
C LEU A 32 -2.18 1.82 1.33
N GLY A 33 -2.44 1.51 2.61
CA GLY A 33 -1.51 0.80 3.47
C GLY A 33 -1.23 -0.63 2.99
N ARG A 34 -2.25 -1.35 2.51
CA ARG A 34 -2.05 -2.67 1.88
C ARG A 34 -1.19 -2.56 0.62
N SER A 35 -1.53 -1.65 -0.28
CA SER A 35 -0.77 -1.44 -1.52
C SER A 35 0.69 -1.04 -1.24
N ALA A 36 0.93 -0.14 -0.28
CA ALA A 36 2.27 0.23 0.13
C ALA A 36 3.05 -0.93 0.77
N ASN A 37 2.36 -1.79 1.53
CA ASN A 37 2.97 -2.97 2.15
C ASN A 37 3.37 -4.02 1.10
N GLU A 38 2.48 -4.32 0.15
CA GLU A 38 2.76 -5.22 -0.98
C GLU A 38 3.88 -4.67 -1.88
N PHE A 39 3.85 -3.36 -2.18
CA PHE A 39 4.92 -2.69 -2.91
C PHE A 39 6.27 -2.83 -2.19
N LYS A 40 6.30 -2.59 -0.88
CA LYS A 40 7.52 -2.75 -0.08
C LYS A 40 7.98 -4.20 0.03
N ALA A 41 7.06 -5.16 0.03
CA ALA A 41 7.38 -6.58 0.01
C ALA A 41 8.05 -6.97 -1.31
N GLY A 42 7.47 -6.58 -2.45
CA GLY A 42 8.06 -6.83 -3.78
C GLY A 42 9.40 -6.13 -4.02
N LEU A 43 9.66 -5.01 -3.35
CA LEU A 43 10.99 -4.37 -3.37
C LEU A 43 12.04 -5.05 -2.48
N LYS A 44 11.60 -5.82 -1.47
CA LYS A 44 12.48 -6.52 -0.52
C LYS A 44 12.76 -7.96 -0.91
N GLU A 45 11.85 -8.56 -1.65
CA GLU A 45 12.08 -9.86 -2.26
C GLU A 45 13.19 -9.67 -3.30
N PRO A 46 14.39 -10.26 -3.11
CA PRO A 46 15.31 -10.40 -4.23
C PRO A 46 14.53 -11.14 -5.30
N VAL A 47 14.56 -10.65 -6.54
CA VAL A 47 14.01 -11.35 -7.71
C VAL A 47 14.60 -12.75 -7.70
N ASP A 48 13.89 -13.71 -7.11
CA ASP A 48 14.27 -15.09 -7.12
C ASP A 48 13.83 -15.59 -8.49
N ASP A 49 14.72 -15.43 -9.47
CA ASP A 49 14.61 -15.94 -10.84
C ASP A 49 14.35 -17.46 -10.89
N SER A 50 14.33 -18.15 -9.75
CA SER A 50 14.10 -19.60 -9.62
C SER A 50 12.64 -20.01 -9.87
N ALA A 51 11.64 -19.15 -9.61
CA ALA A 51 10.23 -19.51 -9.82
C ALA A 51 9.79 -19.50 -11.30
N ALA A 52 10.55 -18.86 -12.18
CA ALA A 52 10.25 -18.82 -13.61
C ALA A 52 10.80 -20.03 -14.39
N LYS A 53 11.70 -20.84 -13.80
CA LYS A 53 12.35 -21.96 -14.49
C LYS A 53 11.61 -23.29 -14.39
N GLU A 54 10.79 -23.48 -13.36
CA GLU A 54 10.11 -24.77 -13.12
C GLU A 54 9.00 -25.08 -14.13
N ASN A 55 8.49 -24.07 -14.87
CA ASN A 55 7.45 -24.26 -15.88
C ASN A 55 7.97 -24.56 -17.30
N ILE A 56 9.29 -24.51 -17.55
CA ILE A 56 9.86 -24.75 -18.89
C ILE A 56 10.38 -26.21 -19.01
N GLU A 57 10.78 -26.84 -17.90
CA GLU A 57 11.33 -28.21 -17.91
C GLU A 57 10.27 -29.32 -18.01
N GLU A 58 9.01 -29.07 -17.64
CA GLU A 58 7.92 -30.05 -17.84
C GLU A 58 7.44 -30.17 -19.30
N GLU A 59 7.73 -29.19 -20.17
CA GLU A 59 7.32 -29.20 -21.58
C GLU A 59 8.33 -29.93 -22.50
N GLU A 60 9.63 -29.94 -22.16
CA GLU A 60 10.67 -30.70 -22.87
C GLU A 60 10.71 -32.19 -22.50
N ALA A 61 10.27 -32.58 -21.29
CA ALA A 61 10.25 -34.00 -20.87
C ALA A 61 9.08 -34.80 -21.47
N LYS A 62 8.15 -34.15 -22.17
CA LYS A 62 6.96 -34.77 -22.76
C LYS A 62 6.92 -34.70 -24.30
N SER A 63 7.98 -34.18 -24.93
CA SER A 63 8.18 -34.14 -26.38
C SER A 63 9.16 -35.20 -26.86
#